data_AF-A0A4E0RI60-F1
#
_entry.id   AF-A0A4E0RI60-F1
#
_cell.length_a   1.000
_cell.length_b   1.000
_cell.length_c   1.000
_cell.angle_alpha   90.00
_cell.angle_beta   90.00
_cell.angle_gamma   90.00
#
_symmetry.space_group_name_H-M   'P 1'
#
loop_
_entity.id
_entity.type
_entity.pdbx_description
1 polymer ?
#
loop_
_entity_poly.entity_id
_entity_poly.type
_entity_poly.pdbx_seq_one_letter_code
_entity_poly.pdbx_strand_id
1 'polypeptide(L)'
;MSKIYSAEQYEEPFYPHNTQFYGPTKKIPHHPKAKTSTTHIIANDRGHLLPGQATVPGDCAWGNYVGTWDMPCHCAGNSVDDPTGRSDEGYQYLQRNKKIFNATLNVQKGNKSHSAKKRFEEAMQAEK
;
A
#
# COMPACT_ATOMS: atom_id res chain seq x y z
N MET A 1 -14.07 3.84 -12.92
CA MET A 1 -13.67 4.98 -12.08
C MET A 1 -13.70 6.26 -12.91
N SER A 2 -14.37 7.31 -12.42
CA SER A 2 -14.37 8.64 -13.04
C SER A 2 -13.24 9.51 -12.46
N LYS A 3 -12.81 10.51 -13.23
CA LYS A 3 -11.92 11.60 -12.79
C LYS A 3 -12.61 12.93 -13.08
N ILE A 4 -12.40 13.91 -12.20
CA ILE A 4 -12.81 15.29 -12.42
C ILE A 4 -11.54 16.05 -12.82
N TYR A 5 -11.62 16.87 -13.85
CA TYR A 5 -10.53 17.77 -14.28
C TYR A 5 -10.91 19.21 -13.92
N SER A 6 -9.92 20.08 -13.68
CA SER A 6 -10.20 21.50 -13.44
C SER A 6 -10.85 22.13 -14.66
N ALA A 7 -11.89 22.90 -14.41
CA ALA A 7 -12.52 23.80 -15.37
C ALA A 7 -11.98 25.23 -15.24
N GLU A 8 -10.84 25.39 -14.58
CA GLU A 8 -10.17 26.65 -14.26
C GLU A 8 -11.11 27.66 -13.60
N GLN A 9 -11.73 28.55 -14.38
CA GLN A 9 -12.56 29.64 -13.88
C GLN A 9 -13.89 29.19 -13.26
N TYR A 10 -14.36 27.99 -13.56
CA TYR A 10 -15.71 27.53 -13.19
C TYR A 10 -15.74 26.43 -12.13
N GLU A 11 -14.62 26.10 -11.51
CA GLU A 11 -14.56 24.98 -10.55
C GLU A 11 -15.05 25.34 -9.13
N GLU A 12 -15.01 26.62 -8.77
CA GLU A 12 -15.38 27.12 -7.44
C GLU A 12 -16.77 26.65 -6.94
N PRO A 13 -17.88 26.74 -7.71
CA PRO A 13 -19.18 26.26 -7.25
C PRO A 13 -19.23 24.74 -7.03
N PHE A 14 -18.31 23.97 -7.61
CA PHE A 14 -18.23 22.52 -7.47
C PHE A 14 -17.30 22.07 -6.35
N TYR A 15 -16.71 23.00 -5.59
CA TYR A 15 -15.92 22.62 -4.44
C TYR A 15 -16.79 21.89 -3.39
N PRO A 16 -16.24 20.86 -2.71
CA PRO A 16 -16.98 20.09 -1.73
C PRO A 16 -17.60 20.97 -0.64
N HIS A 17 -16.89 22.03 -0.24
CA HIS A 17 -17.37 22.99 0.74
C HIS A 17 -18.64 23.75 0.26
N ASN A 18 -18.68 24.14 -1.01
CA ASN A 18 -19.79 24.89 -1.61
C ASN A 18 -20.98 23.98 -1.94
N THR A 19 -20.74 22.69 -2.12
CA THR A 19 -21.76 21.66 -2.34
C THR A 19 -22.28 21.02 -1.04
N GLN A 20 -21.96 21.61 0.12
CA GLN A 20 -22.39 21.14 1.45
C GLN A 20 -21.87 19.72 1.80
N PHE A 21 -20.76 19.30 1.20
CA PHE A 21 -20.09 18.05 1.54
C PHE A 21 -19.04 18.30 2.63
N TYR A 22 -19.30 17.78 3.83
CA TYR A 22 -18.43 17.95 5.02
C TYR A 22 -17.52 16.74 5.33
N GLY A 23 -17.46 15.76 4.42
CA GLY A 23 -16.61 14.58 4.57
C GLY A 23 -15.16 14.80 4.08
N PRO A 24 -14.28 13.79 4.25
CA PRO A 24 -12.95 13.83 3.68
C PRO A 24 -13.01 13.82 2.15
N THR A 25 -12.38 14.82 1.53
CA THR A 25 -12.39 15.01 0.08
C THR A 25 -11.13 14.43 -0.55
N LYS A 26 -11.27 13.75 -1.69
CA LYS A 26 -10.12 13.31 -2.48
C LYS A 26 -9.43 14.54 -3.08
N LYS A 27 -8.11 14.69 -2.87
CA LYS A 27 -7.33 15.72 -3.56
C LYS A 27 -7.25 15.36 -5.05
N ILE A 28 -7.71 16.27 -5.89
CA ILE A 28 -7.72 16.12 -7.34
C ILE A 28 -6.58 16.99 -7.89
N PRO A 29 -5.76 16.49 -8.83
CA PRO A 29 -4.77 17.34 -9.48
C PRO A 29 -5.47 18.46 -10.24
N HIS A 30 -5.02 19.71 -10.04
CA HIS A 30 -5.59 20.89 -10.69
C HIS A 30 -5.50 20.78 -12.22
N HIS A 31 -4.37 20.34 -12.79
CA HIS A 31 -4.27 20.16 -14.24
C HIS A 31 -3.81 18.76 -14.66
N PRO A 32 -4.43 18.16 -15.69
CA PRO A 32 -3.85 16.99 -16.34
C PRO A 32 -2.52 17.38 -16.98
N LYS A 33 -1.52 16.50 -16.86
CA LYS A 33 -0.26 16.66 -17.59
C LYS A 33 -0.52 16.42 -19.08
N ALA A 34 0.04 17.29 -19.94
CA ALA A 34 0.03 17.07 -21.37
C ALA A 34 0.71 15.73 -21.70
N LYS A 35 0.06 14.91 -22.51
CA LYS A 35 0.59 13.61 -22.92
C LYS A 35 1.35 13.77 -24.24
N THR A 36 2.63 13.46 -24.23
CA THR A 36 3.50 13.53 -25.43
C THR A 36 3.47 12.23 -26.25
N SER A 37 3.07 11.11 -25.64
CA SER A 37 3.10 9.79 -26.26
C SER A 37 1.78 9.35 -26.86
N THR A 38 1.87 8.53 -27.91
CA THR A 38 0.73 7.89 -28.57
C THR A 38 -0.02 6.94 -27.63
N THR A 39 -1.30 6.68 -27.92
CA THR A 39 -2.11 5.68 -27.22
C THR A 39 -1.91 4.30 -27.84
N HIS A 40 -1.77 3.26 -27.00
CA HIS A 40 -1.74 1.86 -27.42
C HIS A 40 -2.98 1.14 -26.90
N ILE A 41 -3.40 0.09 -27.62
CA ILE A 41 -4.54 -0.74 -27.24
C ILE A 41 -4.09 -1.67 -26.10
N ILE A 42 -4.81 -1.65 -24.98
CA ILE A 42 -4.47 -2.42 -23.77
C ILE A 42 -5.44 -3.58 -23.50
N ALA A 43 -6.55 -3.67 -24.25
CA ALA A 43 -7.62 -4.63 -24.03
C ALA A 43 -8.08 -5.26 -25.35
N ASN A 44 -8.70 -6.44 -25.28
CA ASN A 44 -9.31 -7.13 -26.41
C ASN A 44 -10.73 -6.59 -26.70
N ASP A 45 -11.33 -7.07 -27.79
CA ASP A 45 -12.68 -6.66 -28.24
C ASP A 45 -13.79 -7.02 -27.24
N ARG A 46 -13.51 -7.89 -26.27
CA ARG A 46 -14.43 -8.29 -25.20
C ARG A 46 -14.25 -7.45 -23.93
N GLY A 47 -13.26 -6.55 -23.89
CA GLY A 47 -12.93 -5.70 -22.75
C GLY A 47 -11.97 -6.33 -21.72
N HIS A 48 -11.38 -7.49 -21.99
CA HIS A 48 -10.33 -8.07 -21.12
C HIS A 48 -8.97 -7.47 -21.43
N LEU A 49 -8.16 -7.24 -20.39
CA LEU A 49 -6.79 -6.75 -20.55
C LEU A 49 -5.90 -7.79 -21.27
N LEU A 50 -4.97 -7.30 -22.10
CA LEU A 50 -3.98 -8.15 -22.77
C LEU A 50 -3.02 -8.80 -21.74
N PRO A 51 -2.54 -10.03 -22.00
CA PRO A 51 -1.60 -10.70 -21.11
C PRO A 51 -0.30 -9.88 -21.00
N GLY A 52 0.17 -9.65 -19.78
CA GLY A 52 1.38 -8.86 -19.50
C GLY A 52 1.11 -7.38 -19.23
N GLN A 53 -0.12 -6.89 -19.38
CA GLN A 53 -0.47 -5.55 -18.88
C GLN A 53 -0.46 -5.56 -17.34
N ALA A 54 0.28 -4.63 -16.75
CA ALA A 54 0.32 -4.49 -15.29
C ALA A 54 -1.09 -4.16 -14.77
N THR A 55 -1.57 -5.01 -13.87
CA THR A 55 -2.75 -4.75 -13.07
C THR A 55 -2.35 -4.19 -11.71
N VAL A 56 -3.05 -3.17 -11.24
CA VAL A 56 -2.81 -2.61 -9.91
C VAL A 56 -3.36 -3.62 -8.88
N PRO A 57 -2.70 -3.86 -7.73
CA PRO A 57 -3.30 -4.68 -6.67
C PRO A 57 -4.68 -4.14 -6.29
N GLY A 58 -5.72 -4.95 -6.42
CA GLY A 58 -7.11 -4.54 -6.28
C GLY A 58 -7.86 -4.27 -7.59
N ASP A 59 -7.29 -4.63 -8.76
CA ASP A 59 -7.90 -4.43 -10.09
C ASP A 59 -9.16 -5.27 -10.40
N CYS A 60 -9.77 -5.89 -9.39
CA CYS A 60 -11.13 -6.36 -9.59
C CYS A 60 -12.06 -5.13 -9.65
N ALA A 61 -13.20 -5.24 -10.35
CA ALA A 61 -14.18 -4.15 -10.43
C ALA A 61 -14.67 -3.70 -9.03
N TRP A 62 -14.47 -4.54 -8.01
CA TRP A 62 -14.82 -4.30 -6.61
C TRP A 62 -13.66 -3.75 -5.76
N GLY A 63 -12.47 -3.51 -6.33
CA GLY A 63 -11.32 -2.97 -5.60
C GLY A 63 -10.67 -3.97 -4.65
N ASN A 64 -10.34 -3.50 -3.44
CA ASN A 64 -9.99 -4.34 -2.29
C ASN A 64 -11.26 -4.77 -1.55
N TYR A 65 -12.24 -5.35 -2.26
CA TYR A 65 -13.39 -5.93 -1.59
C TYR A 65 -12.91 -7.11 -0.75
N VAL A 66 -12.85 -6.87 0.55
CA VAL A 66 -12.68 -7.88 1.58
C VAL A 66 -14.11 -8.22 2.00
N GLY A 67 -14.58 -9.43 1.72
CA GLY A 67 -15.90 -9.85 2.20
C GLY A 67 -15.98 -9.66 3.71
N THR A 68 -17.19 -9.53 4.27
CA THR A 68 -17.39 -9.40 5.72
C THR A 68 -16.68 -10.52 6.52
N TRP A 69 -16.39 -11.66 5.88
CA TRP A 69 -15.68 -12.81 6.42
C TRP A 69 -14.17 -12.86 6.11
N ASP A 70 -13.66 -12.01 5.21
CA ASP A 70 -12.25 -11.94 4.83
C ASP A 70 -11.45 -10.92 5.66
N MET A 71 -12.02 -10.40 6.76
CA MET A 71 -11.29 -9.52 7.68
C MET A 71 -9.96 -10.19 8.04
N PRO A 72 -8.81 -9.47 8.01
CA PRO A 72 -7.54 -10.08 8.38
C PRO A 72 -7.71 -10.74 9.74
N CYS A 73 -7.18 -11.97 9.88
CA CYS A 73 -7.33 -12.76 11.10
C CYS A 73 -6.88 -12.01 12.38
N HIS A 74 -6.12 -10.92 12.21
CA HIS A 74 -5.85 -9.91 13.22
C HIS A 74 -6.14 -8.50 12.67
N CYS A 75 -7.05 -7.78 13.32
CA CYS A 75 -7.07 -6.33 13.24
C CYS A 75 -5.79 -5.81 13.91
N ALA A 76 -5.07 -4.88 13.28
CA ALA A 76 -3.95 -4.24 13.95
C ALA A 76 -4.49 -3.51 15.19
N GLY A 77 -4.17 -4.03 16.38
CA GLY A 77 -4.53 -3.38 17.64
C GLY A 77 -3.92 -1.99 17.72
N ASN A 78 -4.39 -1.18 18.68
CA ASN A 78 -3.81 0.13 18.95
C ASN A 78 -2.29 0.01 19.03
N SER A 79 -1.57 0.94 18.37
CA SER A 79 -0.12 0.99 18.43
C SER A 79 0.31 0.89 19.90
N VAL A 80 1.15 -0.09 20.21
CA VAL A 80 1.69 -0.32 21.56
C VAL A 80 2.40 0.94 22.11
N ASP A 81 2.72 1.88 21.21
CA ASP A 81 3.39 3.14 21.49
C ASP A 81 2.46 4.31 21.87
N ASP A 82 1.18 4.10 22.21
CA ASP A 82 0.31 5.19 22.71
C ASP A 82 0.80 5.68 24.09
N PRO A 83 1.38 6.90 24.19
CA PRO A 83 1.93 7.41 25.45
C PRO A 83 0.83 7.93 26.38
N THR A 84 -0.40 8.15 25.89
CA THR A 84 -1.48 8.75 26.67
C THR A 84 -2.23 7.76 27.56
N GLY A 85 -2.09 6.45 27.30
CA GLY A 85 -2.77 5.39 28.03
C GLY A 85 -1.95 4.66 29.09
N ARG A 86 -0.70 5.09 29.38
CA ARG A 86 0.23 4.36 30.27
C ARG A 86 1.05 5.29 31.17
N SER A 87 1.59 4.74 32.25
CA SER A 87 2.62 5.42 33.05
C SER A 87 3.96 5.48 32.29
N ASP A 88 4.79 6.48 32.62
CA ASP A 88 6.11 6.66 32.00
C ASP A 88 7.00 5.42 32.13
N GLU A 89 7.00 4.77 33.29
CA GLU A 89 7.77 3.54 33.53
C GLU A 89 7.29 2.39 32.63
N GLY A 90 5.97 2.23 32.49
CA GLY A 90 5.36 1.21 31.63
C GLY A 90 5.68 1.44 30.15
N TYR A 91 5.72 2.70 29.73
CA TYR A 91 6.12 3.07 28.37
C TYR A 91 7.59 2.74 28.10
N GLN A 92 8.48 3.09 29.03
CA GLN A 92 9.92 2.77 28.91
C GLN A 92 10.19 1.26 28.85
N TYR A 93 9.48 0.47 29.66
CA TYR A 93 9.55 -1.00 29.63
C TYR A 93 9.18 -1.57 28.26
N LEU A 94 8.08 -1.09 27.65
CA LEU A 94 7.66 -1.54 26.32
C LEU A 94 8.67 -1.15 25.24
N GLN A 95 9.21 0.07 25.29
CA GLN A 95 10.21 0.50 24.32
C GLN A 95 11.48 -0.34 24.39
N ARG A 96 11.91 -0.73 25.60
CA ARG A 96 13.02 -1.65 25.80
C ARG A 96 12.72 -3.02 25.16
N ASN A 97 11.56 -3.59 25.44
CA ASN A 97 11.17 -4.89 24.89
C ASN A 97 11.05 -4.89 23.36
N LYS A 98 10.50 -3.81 22.79
CA LYS A 98 10.42 -3.61 21.34
C LYS A 98 11.80 -3.58 20.69
N LYS A 99 12.77 -2.89 21.29
CA LYS A 99 14.16 -2.86 20.80
C LYS A 99 14.79 -4.25 20.81
N ILE A 100 14.62 -5.01 21.89
CA ILE A 100 15.12 -6.39 22.01
C ILE A 100 14.49 -7.27 20.94
N PHE A 101 13.16 -7.23 20.82
CA PHE A 101 12.44 -8.01 19.83
C PHE A 101 12.91 -7.70 18.40
N ASN A 102 13.02 -6.43 18.03
CA ASN A 102 13.51 -6.03 16.71
C ASN A 102 14.95 -6.48 16.46
N ALA A 103 15.83 -6.42 17.47
CA ALA A 103 17.18 -6.95 17.37
C ALA A 103 17.18 -8.46 17.11
N THR A 104 16.35 -9.24 17.82
CA THR A 104 16.23 -10.69 17.58
C THR A 104 15.74 -11.01 16.17
N LEU A 105 14.77 -10.23 15.68
CA LEU A 105 14.20 -10.39 14.34
C LEU A 105 15.24 -10.09 13.25
N ASN A 106 16.07 -9.06 13.45
CA ASN A 106 17.18 -8.72 12.56
C ASN A 106 18.26 -9.81 12.53
N VAL A 107 18.62 -10.39 13.69
CA VAL A 107 19.55 -11.52 13.77
C VAL A 107 18.98 -12.74 13.02
N GLN A 108 17.70 -13.06 13.21
CA GLN A 108 17.05 -14.16 12.49
C GLN A 108 17.02 -13.94 10.98
N LYS A 109 16.75 -12.72 10.52
CA LYS A 109 16.82 -12.36 9.09
C LYS A 109 18.24 -12.50 8.55
N GLY A 110 19.24 -12.05 9.30
CA GLY A 110 20.66 -12.23 8.98
C GLY A 110 21.03 -13.71 8.83
N ASN A 111 20.67 -14.54 9.80
CA ASN A 111 20.94 -15.98 9.78
C ASN A 111 20.28 -16.69 8.59
N LYS A 112 19.03 -16.33 8.27
CA LYS A 112 18.33 -16.84 7.07
C LYS A 112 19.06 -16.47 5.78
N SER A 113 19.54 -15.22 5.68
CA SER A 113 20.28 -14.76 4.49
C SER A 113 21.61 -15.48 4.30
N HIS A 114 22.35 -15.74 5.39
CA HIS A 114 23.59 -16.50 5.37
C HIS A 114 23.34 -17.97 4.96
N SER A 115 22.28 -18.58 5.50
CA SER A 115 21.89 -19.95 5.14
C SER A 115 21.49 -20.07 3.66
N ALA A 116 20.80 -19.08 3.11
CA ALA A 116 20.42 -19.04 1.70
C ALA A 116 21.64 -18.91 0.77
N LYS A 117 22.60 -18.05 1.11
CA LYS A 117 23.87 -17.91 0.36
C LYS A 117 24.66 -19.22 0.34
N LYS A 118 24.80 -19.87 1.51
CA LYS A 118 25.49 -21.15 1.63
C LYS A 118 24.88 -22.22 0.73
N ARG A 119 23.55 -22.36 0.73
CA ARG A 119 22.84 -23.34 -0.14
C ARG A 119 23.03 -23.05 -1.63
N PHE A 120 23.08 -21.78 -2.02
CA PHE A 120 23.31 -21.38 -3.42
C PHE A 120 24.74 -21.71 -3.87
N GLU A 121 25.74 -21.46 -3.03
CA GLU A 121 27.15 -21.80 -3.29
C GLU A 121 27.34 -23.33 -3.39
N GLU A 122 26.71 -24.09 -2.50
CA GLU A 122 26.71 -25.57 -2.55
C GLU A 122 26.06 -26.10 -3.84
N ALA A 123 24.96 -25.51 -4.29
CA ALA A 123 24.31 -25.89 -5.55
C ALA A 123 25.18 -25.61 -6.78
N MET A 124 25.85 -24.45 -6.83
CA MET A 124 26.79 -24.10 -7.90
C MET A 124 28.03 -25.00 -7.94
N GLN A 125 28.47 -25.52 -6.79
CA GLN A 125 29.59 -26.46 -6.72
C GLN A 125 29.19 -27.88 -7.16
N ALA A 126 27.92 -28.27 -6.99
CA ALA A 126 27.41 -29.58 -7.41
C ALA A 126 27.16 -29.71 -8.93
N GLU A 127 27.08 -28.60 -9.66
CA GLU A 127 26.90 -28.58 -11.13
C GLU A 127 28.21 -28.62 -11.93
N LYS A 128 29.38 -28.61 -11.27
CA LYS A 128 30.70 -28.79 -11.90
C LYS A 128 31.20 -30.23 -11.79
#